data_AF-A0A4Q5QHD7-F1
#
_entry.id   AF-A0A4Q5QHD7-F1
#
_cell.length_a   1.000
_cell.length_b   1.000
_cell.length_c   1.000
_cell.angle_alpha   90.00
_cell.angle_beta   90.00
_cell.angle_gamma   90.00
#
_symmetry.space_group_name_H-M   'P 1'
#
loop_
_entity.id
_entity.type
_entity.pdbx_description
1 polymer ?
#
loop_
_entity_poly.entity_id
_entity_poly.type
_entity_poly.pdbx_seq_one_letter_code
_entity_poly.pdbx_strand_id
1 'polypeptide(L)'
;NGSEEFFPRYPSHKITFAEIIVYWMILTVIGGIIFLSCQALEWSHLHGEGAWWGSNPFKSAKGLDTGTNFTNLFFTITGFHGFHVFSGVIINLIILINVLKGTYEKRGSYLMVEKVGLYWHFVDLVWVFVFTFFYLV
;
A
#
# COMPACT_ATOMS: atom_id res chain seq x y z
N ASN A 1 19.68 59.75 -3.30
CA ASN A 1 20.10 58.82 -4.38
C ASN A 1 20.98 57.76 -3.78
N GLY A 2 20.53 56.56 -3.46
CA GLY A 2 19.48 55.79 -4.11
C GLY A 2 20.14 54.52 -4.66
N SER A 3 20.06 53.44 -3.91
CA SER A 3 20.11 52.03 -4.35
C SER A 3 20.15 51.16 -3.09
N GLU A 4 19.01 51.08 -2.41
CA GLU A 4 18.70 49.84 -1.70
C GLU A 4 18.67 48.76 -2.77
N GLU A 5 19.72 47.95 -2.84
CA GLU A 5 19.74 46.76 -3.67
C GLU A 5 18.63 45.83 -3.19
N PHE A 6 17.50 45.95 -3.86
CA PHE A 6 16.37 45.04 -3.84
C PHE A 6 16.83 43.69 -4.41
N PHE A 7 17.59 42.93 -3.62
CA PHE A 7 17.77 41.52 -3.90
C PHE A 7 16.48 40.79 -3.48
N PRO A 8 15.73 40.18 -4.42
CA PRO A 8 14.65 39.30 -4.04
C PRO A 8 15.27 38.14 -3.24
N ARG A 9 14.91 38.05 -1.96
CA ARG A 9 15.29 36.96 -1.08
C ARG A 9 14.63 35.70 -1.65
N TYR A 10 15.34 34.94 -2.48
CA TYR A 10 14.84 33.67 -2.99
C TYR A 10 14.48 32.81 -1.77
N PRO A 11 13.23 32.35 -1.59
CA PRO A 11 12.92 31.48 -0.48
C PRO A 11 13.70 30.19 -0.72
N SER A 12 14.80 30.00 0.01
CA SER A 12 15.49 28.73 0.04
C SER A 12 14.53 27.76 0.71
N HIS A 13 13.71 27.10 -0.08
CA HIS A 13 12.89 25.96 0.35
C HIS A 13 13.86 24.82 0.66
N LYS A 14 14.59 24.94 1.77
CA LYS A 14 15.42 23.88 2.32
C LYS A 14 14.42 22.89 2.88
N ILE A 15 14.06 21.90 2.05
CA ILE A 15 13.24 20.78 2.48
C ILE A 15 13.91 20.23 3.73
N THR A 16 13.25 20.39 4.86
CA THR A 16 13.75 19.85 6.13
C THR A 16 13.67 18.33 6.04
N PHE A 17 14.55 17.64 6.75
CA PHE A 17 14.55 16.17 6.78
C PHE A 17 13.16 15.59 7.15
N ALA A 18 12.41 16.31 7.99
CA ALA A 18 11.04 15.99 8.35
C ALA A 18 10.06 16.05 7.16
N GLU A 19 10.17 17.06 6.30
CA GLU A 19 9.33 17.19 5.09
C GLU A 19 9.62 16.08 4.08
N ILE A 20 10.88 15.64 3.95
CA ILE A 20 11.24 14.48 3.13
C ILE A 20 10.52 13.23 3.64
N ILE A 21 10.56 12.96 4.95
CA ILE A 21 9.90 11.79 5.54
C ILE A 21 8.39 11.83 5.28
N VAL A 22 7.75 12.98 5.52
CA VAL A 22 6.31 13.15 5.29
C VAL A 22 5.96 12.88 3.83
N TYR A 23 6.75 13.40 2.89
CA TYR A 23 6.54 13.17 1.46
C TYR A 23 6.59 11.68 1.09
N TRP A 24 7.62 10.95 1.54
CA TRP A 24 7.74 9.51 1.30
C TRP A 24 6.61 8.71 1.97
N MET A 25 6.22 9.08 3.19
CA MET A 25 5.10 8.43 3.87
C MET A 25 3.78 8.62 3.13
N ILE A 26 3.53 9.81 2.58
CA ILE A 26 2.34 10.07 1.74
C ILE A 26 2.38 9.19 0.50
N LEU A 27 3.53 9.08 -0.18
CA LEU A 27 3.69 8.19 -1.33
C LEU A 27 3.39 6.72 -0.97
N THR A 28 3.84 6.24 0.19
CA THR A 28 3.55 4.89 0.68
C THR A 28 2.05 4.67 0.90
N VAL A 29 1.36 5.63 1.53
CA VAL A 29 -0.10 5.54 1.76
C VAL A 29 -0.86 5.53 0.43
N ILE A 30 -0.49 6.39 -0.52
CA ILE A 30 -1.10 6.43 -1.85
C ILE A 30 -0.87 5.12 -2.58
N GLY A 31 0.36 4.59 -2.56
CA GLY A 31 0.68 3.29 -3.15
C GLY A 31 -0.17 2.16 -2.58
N GLY A 32 -0.36 2.13 -1.25
CA GLY A 32 -1.24 1.17 -0.59
C GLY A 32 -2.72 1.30 -0.99
N ILE A 33 -3.23 2.52 -1.16
CA ILE A 33 -4.62 2.76 -1.60
C ILE A 33 -4.82 2.32 -3.06
N ILE A 34 -3.88 2.66 -3.95
CA ILE A 34 -3.92 2.22 -5.36
C ILE A 34 -3.93 0.69 -5.41
N PHE A 35 -3.05 0.07 -4.64
CA PHE A 35 -2.95 -1.38 -4.57
C PHE A 35 -4.27 -2.04 -4.10
N LEU A 36 -4.86 -1.55 -3.00
CA LEU A 36 -6.16 -2.03 -2.52
C LEU A 36 -7.28 -1.82 -3.55
N SER A 37 -7.23 -0.73 -4.31
CA SER A 37 -8.21 -0.42 -5.36
C SER A 37 -8.09 -1.42 -6.52
N CYS A 38 -6.87 -1.71 -6.98
CA CYS A 38 -6.64 -2.75 -8.00
C CYS A 38 -7.16 -4.11 -7.51
N GLN A 39 -6.87 -4.47 -6.26
CA GLN A 39 -7.36 -5.73 -5.68
C GLN A 39 -8.89 -5.80 -5.63
N ALA A 40 -9.55 -4.70 -5.28
CA ALA A 40 -11.00 -4.61 -5.23
C ALA A 40 -11.65 -4.68 -6.63
N LEU A 41 -11.01 -4.06 -7.64
CA LEU A 41 -11.47 -4.12 -9.03
C LEU A 41 -11.35 -5.55 -9.58
N GLU A 42 -10.22 -6.20 -9.35
CA GLU A 42 -9.99 -7.60 -9.74
C GLU A 42 -11.03 -8.52 -9.11
N TRP A 43 -11.25 -8.41 -7.79
CA TRP A 43 -12.27 -9.16 -7.08
C TRP A 43 -13.68 -8.92 -7.62
N SER A 44 -14.01 -7.67 -7.95
CA SER A 44 -15.34 -7.32 -8.48
C SER A 44 -15.54 -7.89 -9.88
N HIS A 45 -14.50 -7.88 -10.71
CA HIS A 45 -14.51 -8.46 -12.04
C HIS A 45 -14.70 -9.99 -11.99
N LEU A 46 -13.89 -10.69 -11.18
CA LEU A 46 -13.98 -12.14 -10.99
C LEU A 46 -15.33 -12.57 -10.44
N HIS A 47 -15.89 -11.80 -9.50
CA HIS A 47 -17.24 -12.01 -9.00
C HIS A 47 -18.31 -11.89 -10.09
N GLY A 48 -18.18 -10.89 -10.97
CA GLY A 48 -19.07 -10.68 -12.11
C GLY A 48 -19.03 -11.84 -13.11
N GLU A 49 -17.88 -12.49 -13.25
CA GLU A 49 -17.71 -13.71 -14.07
C GLU A 49 -18.24 -14.98 -13.39
N GLY A 50 -18.71 -14.90 -12.13
CA GLY A 50 -19.26 -16.01 -11.36
C GLY A 50 -18.24 -16.75 -10.50
N ALA A 51 -17.02 -16.23 -10.38
CA ALA A 51 -15.98 -16.77 -9.50
C ALA A 51 -16.23 -16.29 -8.08
N TRP A 52 -16.52 -17.22 -7.19
CA TRP A 52 -16.73 -16.93 -5.78
C TRP A 52 -16.35 -18.13 -4.91
N TRP A 53 -16.44 -17.96 -3.59
CA TRP A 53 -16.28 -19.04 -2.65
C TRP A 53 -17.26 -20.19 -2.97
N GLY A 54 -16.73 -21.32 -3.40
CA GLY A 54 -17.51 -22.49 -3.82
C GLY A 54 -18.05 -22.44 -5.24
N SER A 55 -17.69 -21.45 -6.06
CA SER A 55 -18.09 -21.35 -7.47
C SER A 55 -16.87 -21.05 -8.34
N ASN A 56 -16.63 -21.90 -9.34
CA ASN A 56 -15.53 -21.73 -10.26
C ASN A 56 -16.01 -21.74 -11.72
N PRO A 57 -16.10 -20.57 -12.38
CA PRO A 57 -16.47 -20.46 -13.78
C PRO A 57 -15.32 -20.82 -14.73
N PHE A 58 -14.08 -20.94 -14.21
CA PHE A 58 -12.89 -21.19 -15.02
C PHE A 58 -12.80 -22.66 -15.39
N LYS A 59 -12.98 -22.95 -16.69
CA LYS A 59 -12.77 -24.29 -17.24
C LYS A 59 -11.28 -24.54 -17.47
N SER A 60 -10.86 -25.78 -17.31
CA SER A 60 -9.49 -26.21 -17.64
C SER A 60 -9.20 -25.96 -19.12
N ALA A 61 -7.93 -25.93 -19.53
CA ALA A 61 -7.53 -25.87 -20.95
C ALA A 61 -8.15 -26.98 -21.82
N LYS A 62 -8.66 -28.06 -21.21
CA LYS A 62 -9.39 -29.15 -21.88
C LYS A 62 -10.92 -29.02 -21.83
N GLY A 63 -11.46 -27.91 -21.32
CA GLY A 63 -12.89 -27.65 -21.16
C GLY A 63 -13.57 -28.36 -19.98
N LEU A 64 -12.81 -29.08 -19.14
CA LEU A 64 -13.35 -29.74 -17.94
C LEU A 64 -13.58 -28.73 -16.81
N ASP A 65 -14.62 -28.96 -16.02
CA ASP A 65 -14.87 -28.19 -14.81
C ASP A 65 -13.70 -28.41 -13.84
N THR A 66 -12.98 -27.33 -13.53
CA THR A 66 -11.92 -27.38 -12.53
C THR A 66 -12.55 -27.23 -11.15
N GLY A 67 -12.19 -28.11 -10.22
CA GLY A 67 -12.75 -28.08 -8.87
C GLY A 67 -12.60 -26.70 -8.22
N THR A 68 -13.51 -26.37 -7.30
CA THR A 68 -13.55 -25.05 -6.63
C THR A 68 -12.36 -24.78 -5.71
N ASN A 69 -11.48 -25.77 -5.51
CA ASN A 69 -10.33 -25.68 -4.61
C ASN A 69 -9.36 -24.56 -4.99
N PHE A 70 -9.10 -24.36 -6.28
CA PHE A 70 -8.21 -23.29 -6.74
C PHE A 70 -8.80 -21.91 -6.43
N THR A 71 -10.05 -21.67 -6.82
CA THR A 71 -10.76 -20.41 -6.58
C THR A 71 -10.87 -20.12 -5.08
N ASN A 72 -11.23 -21.12 -4.26
CA ASN A 72 -11.28 -20.97 -2.81
C ASN A 72 -9.92 -20.59 -2.21
N LEU A 73 -8.83 -21.26 -2.62
CA LEU A 73 -7.49 -20.95 -2.16
C LEU A 73 -7.06 -19.53 -2.59
N PHE A 74 -7.32 -19.17 -3.85
CA PHE A 74 -7.04 -17.84 -4.41
C PHE A 74 -7.74 -16.74 -3.60
N PHE A 75 -9.07 -16.82 -3.43
CA PHE A 75 -9.83 -15.82 -2.67
C PHE A 75 -9.43 -15.79 -1.19
N THR A 76 -9.09 -16.94 -0.59
CA THR A 76 -8.62 -17.00 0.80
C THR A 76 -7.29 -16.29 0.99
N ILE A 77 -6.26 -16.64 0.20
CA ILE A 77 -4.90 -16.13 0.37
C ILE A 77 -4.85 -14.65 -0.02
N THR A 78 -5.42 -14.30 -1.18
CA THR A 78 -5.43 -12.90 -1.66
C THR A 78 -6.31 -12.01 -0.77
N GLY A 79 -7.44 -12.52 -0.27
CA GLY A 79 -8.30 -11.79 0.67
C GLY A 79 -7.63 -11.56 2.03
N PHE A 80 -6.99 -12.59 2.60
CA PHE A 80 -6.24 -12.45 3.84
C PHE A 80 -5.07 -11.46 3.71
N HIS A 81 -4.36 -11.52 2.58
CA HIS A 81 -3.30 -10.57 2.28
C HIS A 81 -3.83 -9.14 2.12
N GLY A 82 -4.91 -8.95 1.35
CA GLY A 82 -5.56 -7.66 1.18
C GLY A 82 -6.00 -7.04 2.51
N PHE A 83 -6.50 -7.86 3.44
CA PHE A 83 -6.81 -7.41 4.81
C PHE A 83 -5.56 -6.94 5.57
N HIS A 84 -4.42 -7.64 5.44
CA HIS A 84 -3.16 -7.22 6.06
C HIS A 84 -2.70 -5.87 5.49
N VAL A 85 -2.70 -5.71 4.16
CA VAL A 85 -2.35 -4.45 3.50
C VAL A 85 -3.27 -3.32 3.98
N PHE A 86 -4.58 -3.55 4.06
CA PHE A 86 -5.54 -2.57 4.57
C PHE A 86 -5.21 -2.13 6.00
N SER A 87 -4.93 -3.08 6.90
CA SER A 87 -4.51 -2.75 8.27
C SER A 87 -3.19 -1.95 8.30
N GLY A 88 -2.24 -2.26 7.40
CA GLY A 88 -1.00 -1.51 7.23
C GLY A 88 -1.20 -0.09 6.74
N VAL A 89 -2.12 0.14 5.79
CA VAL A 89 -2.44 1.49 5.28
C VAL A 89 -3.01 2.34 6.40
N ILE A 90 -3.90 1.77 7.22
CA ILE A 90 -4.48 2.46 8.38
C ILE A 90 -3.37 2.86 9.37
N ILE A 91 -2.46 1.94 9.70
CA ILE A 91 -1.35 2.24 10.62
C ILE A 91 -0.44 3.33 10.02
N ASN A 92 -0.08 3.23 8.74
CA ASN A 92 0.70 4.26 8.05
C ASN A 92 0.01 5.63 8.07
N LEU A 93 -1.32 5.66 7.88
CA LEU A 93 -2.11 6.90 7.96
C LEU A 93 -2.09 7.50 9.37
N ILE A 94 -2.21 6.67 10.41
CA ILE A 94 -2.14 7.11 11.82
C ILE A 94 -0.76 7.71 12.12
N ILE A 95 0.33 7.06 11.69
CA ILE A 95 1.69 7.59 11.91
C ILE A 95 1.88 8.89 11.13
N LEU A 96 1.40 8.98 9.89
CA LEU A 96 1.46 10.20 9.07
C LEU A 96 0.78 11.37 9.79
N ILE A 97 -0.44 11.17 10.31
CA ILE A 97 -1.16 12.19 11.10
C ILE A 97 -0.36 12.59 12.35
N ASN A 98 0.24 11.62 13.05
CA ASN A 98 1.02 11.89 14.27
C ASN A 98 2.34 12.64 13.98
N VAL A 99 2.97 12.41 12.82
CA VAL A 99 4.14 13.15 12.32
C VAL A 99 3.74 14.58 11.96
N LEU A 100 2.65 14.77 11.22
CA LEU A 100 2.12 16.10 10.87
C LEU A 100 1.74 16.94 12.10
N LYS A 101 1.27 16.28 13.18
CA LYS A 101 0.97 16.96 14.46
C LYS A 101 2.21 17.33 15.29
N GLY A 102 3.43 17.08 14.81
CA GLY A 102 4.68 17.42 15.52
C GLY A 102 4.93 16.59 16.78
N THR A 103 4.23 15.44 16.92
CA THR A 103 4.29 14.62 18.15
C THR A 103 5.66 13.95 18.32
N TYR A 104 6.38 13.71 17.22
CA TYR A 104 7.67 13.01 17.21
C TYR A 104 8.87 13.94 17.45
N GLU A 105 8.77 15.24 17.13
CA GLU A 105 9.78 16.24 17.55
C GLU A 105 9.84 16.40 19.08
N LYS A 106 8.70 16.21 19.76
CA LYS A 106 8.65 16.21 21.24
C LYS A 106 9.09 14.90 21.90
N ARG A 107 9.14 13.78 21.16
CA ARG A 107 9.50 12.45 21.69
C ARG A 107 10.93 12.00 21.37
N GLY A 108 11.62 12.68 20.45
CA GLY A 108 13.06 12.47 20.21
C GLY A 108 13.43 11.14 19.55
N SER A 109 12.49 10.38 19.00
CA SER A 109 12.79 9.11 18.33
C SER A 109 11.78 8.75 17.24
N TYR A 110 12.30 8.52 16.02
CA TYR A 110 11.56 8.03 14.85
C TYR A 110 11.34 6.51 14.87
N LEU A 111 11.60 5.83 16.00
CA LEU A 111 11.52 4.38 16.13
C LEU A 111 10.14 3.80 15.77
N MET A 112 9.06 4.54 15.99
CA MET A 112 7.72 4.11 15.59
C MET A 112 7.54 4.10 14.07
N VAL A 113 8.14 5.06 13.36
CA VAL A 113 8.10 5.11 11.88
C VAL A 113 8.91 3.96 11.31
N GLU A 114 10.08 3.66 11.88
CA GLU A 114 10.92 2.54 11.45
C GLU A 114 10.24 1.18 11.66
N LYS A 115 9.62 0.96 12.82
CA LYS A 115 8.86 -0.27 13.11
C LYS A 115 7.69 -0.48 12.13
N VAL A 116 6.96 0.60 11.81
CA VAL A 116 5.84 0.54 10.88
C VAL A 116 6.33 0.39 9.44
N GLY A 117 7.42 1.05 9.06
CA GLY A 117 8.06 0.88 7.76
C GLY A 117 8.53 -0.56 7.55
N LEU A 118 9.11 -1.19 8.58
CA LEU A 118 9.49 -2.60 8.52
C LEU A 118 8.28 -3.53 8.37
N TYR A 119 7.18 -3.24 9.06
CA TYR A 119 5.91 -3.96 8.85
C TYR A 119 5.41 -3.81 7.42
N TRP A 120 5.45 -2.59 6.86
CA TRP A 120 5.02 -2.33 5.49
C TRP A 120 5.89 -3.08 4.47
N HIS A 121 7.21 -3.06 4.63
CA HIS A 121 8.12 -3.83 3.80
C HIS A 121 7.89 -5.34 3.90
N PHE A 122 7.60 -5.85 5.10
CA PHE A 122 7.27 -7.27 5.26
C PHE A 122 6.00 -7.65 4.47
N VAL A 123 4.95 -6.83 4.55
CA VAL A 123 3.72 -7.04 3.78
C VAL A 123 4.00 -7.01 2.28
N ASP A 124 4.78 -6.04 1.80
CA ASP A 124 5.18 -5.93 0.39
C ASP A 124 5.94 -7.17 -0.11
N LEU A 125 6.90 -7.68 0.67
CA LEU A 125 7.63 -8.90 0.33
C LEU A 125 6.72 -10.12 0.22
N VAL A 126 5.77 -10.29 1.16
CA VAL A 126 4.78 -11.39 1.09
C VAL A 126 3.94 -11.26 -0.17
N TRP A 127 3.58 -10.04 -0.58
CA TRP A 127 2.81 -9.83 -1.81
C TRP A 127 3.55 -10.30 -3.05
N VAL A 128 4.83 -9.96 -3.18
CA VAL A 128 5.65 -10.38 -4.34
C VAL A 128 5.66 -11.91 -4.48
N PHE A 129 5.72 -12.65 -3.37
CA PHE A 129 5.60 -14.11 -3.39
C PHE A 129 4.22 -14.57 -3.84
N VAL A 130 3.14 -14.04 -3.24
CA VAL A 130 1.74 -14.40 -3.60
C VAL A 130 1.48 -14.13 -5.08
N PHE A 131 1.87 -12.95 -5.57
CA PHE A 131 1.71 -12.58 -6.97
C PHE A 131 2.45 -13.54 -7.90
N THR A 132 3.69 -13.91 -7.57
CA THR A 132 4.49 -14.83 -8.38
C THR A 132 3.84 -16.20 -8.52
N PHE A 133 3.35 -16.79 -7.42
CA PHE A 133 2.74 -18.13 -7.45
C PHE A 133 1.37 -18.21 -8.13
N PHE A 134 0.61 -17.11 -8.17
CA PHE A 134 -0.73 -17.11 -8.76
C PHE A 134 -0.80 -16.54 -10.17
N TYR A 135 0.07 -15.58 -10.52
CA TYR A 135 0.03 -14.91 -11.82
C TYR A 135 1.19 -15.25 -12.77
N LEU A 136 2.35 -15.71 -12.26
CA LEU A 136 3.55 -15.95 -13.09
C LEU A 136 3.95 -17.43 -13.20
N VAL A 137 3.64 -18.26 -12.21
CA VAL A 137 3.91 -19.71 -12.19
C VAL A 137 2.65 -20.49 -12.54
#